data_AF-E4S5V6-F1
#
_entry.id   AF-E4S5V6-F1
#
_cell.length_a   1.000
_cell.length_b   1.000
_cell.length_c   1.000
_cell.angle_alpha   90.00
_cell.angle_beta   90.00
_cell.angle_gamma   90.00
#
_symmetry.space_group_name_H-M   'P 1'
#
loop_
_entity.id
_entity.type
_entity.pdbx_description
1 polymer ?
#
loop_
_entity_poly.entity_id
_entity_poly.type
_entity_poly.pdbx_seq_one_letter_code
_entity_poly.pdbx_strand_id
1 'polypeptide(L)'
;MVVCQKLFAERGINLSITQKEVETFLEEYRRYLLSQVEEIKSILQILPTDVIEKAFSQKNAAEIAEKLKYYYAVYRIGPHALEEIFAQNKINFSRRGVNVV
;
A
#
# COMPACT_ATOMS: atom_id res chain seq x y z
N MET A 1 3.63 -11.63 26.32
CA MET A 1 3.64 -13.08 26.02
C MET A 1 2.28 -13.79 26.17
N VAL A 2 1.29 -13.27 26.91
CA VAL A 2 0.11 -14.08 27.31
C VAL A 2 -1.08 -14.06 26.33
N VAL A 3 -1.18 -13.07 25.44
CA VAL A 3 -2.39 -12.90 24.60
C VAL A 3 -2.47 -13.93 23.46
N CYS A 4 -1.33 -14.27 22.83
CA CYS A 4 -1.34 -15.23 21.72
C CYS A 4 -1.64 -16.66 22.18
N GLN A 5 -1.15 -17.09 23.36
CA GLN A 5 -1.30 -18.47 23.82
C GLN A 5 -2.77 -18.88 24.09
N LYS A 6 -3.62 -17.96 24.55
CA LYS A 6 -5.04 -18.27 24.83
C LYS A 6 -5.86 -18.53 23.56
N LEU A 7 -5.64 -17.75 22.50
CA LEU A 7 -6.40 -17.84 21.24
C LEU A 7 -6.14 -19.15 20.46
N PHE A 8 -4.96 -19.77 20.63
CA PHE A 8 -4.60 -21.00 19.92
C PHE A 8 -4.97 -22.27 20.69
N ALA A 9 -4.99 -22.23 22.02
CA ALA A 9 -5.40 -23.36 22.86
C ALA A 9 -6.87 -23.76 22.67
N GLU A 10 -7.76 -22.78 22.43
CA GLU A 10 -9.20 -23.02 22.20
C GLU A 10 -9.51 -23.73 20.88
N ARG A 11 -8.56 -23.80 19.94
CA ARG A 11 -8.73 -24.44 18.62
C ARG A 11 -8.04 -25.80 18.49
N GLY A 12 -7.45 -26.34 19.56
CA GLY A 12 -6.74 -27.62 19.52
C GLY A 12 -5.48 -27.61 18.66
N ILE A 13 -4.98 -26.42 18.28
CA ILE A 13 -3.79 -26.26 17.46
C ILE A 13 -2.59 -26.13 18.39
N ASN A 14 -1.86 -27.24 18.58
CA ASN A 14 -0.64 -27.26 19.37
C ASN A 14 0.54 -26.76 18.51
N LEU A 15 0.54 -25.47 18.16
CA LEU A 15 1.68 -24.82 17.55
C LEU A 15 2.65 -24.42 18.67
N SER A 16 3.59 -25.31 19.00
CA SER A 16 4.74 -24.92 19.82
C SER A 16 5.66 -24.02 18.99
N ILE A 17 5.32 -22.74 18.88
CA ILE A 17 6.20 -21.76 18.22
C ILE A 17 7.48 -21.69 19.06
N THR A 18 8.58 -22.15 18.48
CA THR A 18 9.90 -22.13 19.10
C THR A 18 10.45 -20.71 19.10
N GLN A 19 11.36 -20.41 20.04
CA GLN A 19 12.03 -19.10 20.08
C GLN A 19 12.73 -18.77 18.75
N LYS A 20 13.34 -19.78 18.11
CA LYS A 20 14.00 -19.65 16.81
C LYS A 20 13.04 -19.25 15.69
N GLU A 21 11.80 -19.76 15.71
CA GLU A 21 10.76 -19.37 14.73
C GLU A 21 10.29 -17.93 14.95
N VAL A 22 10.18 -17.48 16.20
CA VAL A 22 9.87 -16.08 16.51
C VAL A 22 10.99 -15.15 16.02
N GLU A 23 12.25 -15.50 16.29
CA GLU A 23 13.41 -14.72 15.83
C GLU A 23 13.47 -14.66 14.30
N THR A 24 13.24 -15.79 13.63
CA THR A 24 13.16 -15.84 12.16
C THR A 24 12.04 -14.96 11.62
N PHE A 25 10.84 -15.04 12.22
CA PHE A 25 9.71 -14.20 11.83
C PHE A 25 10.02 -12.71 12.00
N LEU A 26 10.62 -12.31 13.13
CA LEU A 26 10.96 -10.91 13.37
C LEU A 26 11.99 -10.39 12.37
N GLU A 27 12.97 -11.22 11.99
CA GLU A 27 13.97 -10.83 11.00
C GLU A 27 13.36 -10.68 9.60
N GLU A 28 12.53 -11.63 9.18
CA GLU A 28 11.83 -11.56 7.90
C GLU A 28 10.83 -10.40 7.85
N TYR A 29 10.10 -10.16 8.94
CA TYR A 29 9.18 -9.04 9.05
C TYR A 29 9.92 -7.69 9.02
N ARG A 30 11.09 -7.60 9.66
CA ARG A 30 11.95 -6.42 9.56
C ARG A 30 12.41 -6.18 8.12
N ARG A 31 12.84 -7.21 7.40
CA ARG A 31 13.23 -7.12 5.98
C ARG A 31 12.07 -6.63 5.13
N TYR A 32 10.88 -7.17 5.36
CA TYR A 32 9.66 -6.71 4.70
C TYR A 32 9.38 -5.22 4.94
N LEU A 33 9.42 -4.75 6.19
CA LEU A 33 9.23 -3.34 6.50
C LEU A 33 10.25 -2.44 5.80
N LEU A 34 11.52 -2.86 5.77
CA LEU A 34 12.57 -2.13 5.03
C LEU A 34 12.29 -2.08 3.53
N SER A 35 11.84 -3.18 2.93
CA SER A 35 11.46 -3.19 1.50
C SER A 35 10.32 -2.24 1.18
N GLN A 36 9.33 -2.13 2.09
CA GLN A 36 8.21 -1.19 1.92
C GLN A 36 8.70 0.27 2.00
N VAL A 37 9.68 0.58 2.86
CA VAL A 37 10.27 1.92 2.94
C VAL A 37 11.01 2.28 1.65
N GLU A 38 11.82 1.37 1.11
CA GLU A 38 12.55 1.60 -0.14
C GLU A 38 11.61 1.76 -1.35
N GLU A 39 10.54 0.97 -1.40
CA GLU A 39 9.48 1.11 -2.41
C GLU A 39 8.86 2.51 -2.38
N ILE A 40 8.47 2.99 -1.20
CA ILE A 40 7.88 4.34 -1.03
C ILE A 40 8.88 5.43 -1.41
N LYS A 41 10.17 5.30 -1.06
CA LYS A 41 11.21 6.25 -1.50
C LYS A 41 11.31 6.33 -3.02
N SER A 42 11.31 5.18 -3.69
CA SER A 42 11.37 5.14 -5.16
C SER A 42 10.17 5.85 -5.79
N ILE A 43 8.97 5.64 -5.25
CA ILE A 43 7.75 6.32 -5.70
C ILE A 43 7.90 7.85 -5.57
N LEU A 44 8.39 8.33 -4.42
CA LEU A 44 8.57 9.76 -4.16
C LEU A 44 9.59 10.44 -5.07
N GLN A 45 10.58 9.71 -5.57
CA GLN A 45 11.57 10.25 -6.52
C GLN A 45 11.02 10.44 -7.94
N ILE A 46 9.94 9.74 -8.27
CA ILE A 46 9.40 9.68 -9.63
C ILE A 46 8.15 10.58 -9.78
N LEU A 47 7.38 10.75 -8.72
CA LEU A 47 6.14 11.53 -8.76
C LEU A 47 6.39 13.04 -8.73
N PRO A 48 5.54 13.84 -9.40
CA PRO A 48 5.55 15.30 -9.26
C PRO A 48 5.26 15.77 -7.83
N THR A 49 5.85 16.90 -7.44
CA THR A 49 5.72 17.47 -6.09
C THR A 49 4.27 17.72 -5.66
N ASP A 50 3.40 18.19 -6.56
CA ASP A 50 1.99 18.47 -6.24
C ASP A 50 1.18 17.18 -5.93
N VAL A 51 1.55 16.05 -6.54
CA VAL A 51 0.95 14.74 -6.28
C VAL A 51 1.39 14.21 -4.92
N ILE A 52 2.66 14.41 -4.59
CA ILE A 52 3.21 14.06 -3.28
C ILE A 52 2.48 14.86 -2.19
N GLU A 53 2.37 16.19 -2.33
CA GLU A 53 1.63 17.03 -1.38
C GLU A 53 0.18 16.58 -1.18
N LYS A 54 -0.52 16.20 -2.26
CA LYS A 54 -1.88 15.62 -2.17
C LYS A 54 -1.92 14.30 -1.41
N ALA A 55 -0.92 13.43 -1.57
CA ALA A 55 -0.85 12.17 -0.84
C ALA A 55 -0.64 12.40 0.67
N PHE A 56 0.21 13.36 1.03
CA PHE A 56 0.53 13.73 2.41
C PHE A 56 -0.51 14.63 3.11
N SER A 57 -1.63 14.95 2.44
CA SER A 57 -2.78 15.60 3.08
C SER A 57 -3.47 14.74 4.15
N GLN A 58 -3.18 13.44 4.18
CA GLN A 58 -3.73 12.50 5.16
C GLN A 58 -2.89 12.46 6.43
N LYS A 59 -3.51 12.12 7.57
CA LYS A 59 -2.81 11.96 8.86
C LYS A 59 -2.27 10.55 9.10
N ASN A 60 -2.78 9.56 8.37
CA ASN A 60 -2.45 8.15 8.57
C ASN A 60 -1.37 7.69 7.58
N ALA A 61 -0.25 7.20 8.10
CA ALA A 61 0.87 6.72 7.29
C ALA A 61 0.49 5.59 6.33
N ALA A 62 -0.45 4.70 6.71
CA ALA A 62 -0.92 3.63 5.84
C ALA A 62 -1.71 4.19 4.64
N GLU A 63 -2.56 5.17 4.87
CA GLU A 63 -3.33 5.83 3.80
C GLU A 63 -2.43 6.62 2.85
N ILE A 64 -1.38 7.26 3.37
CA ILE A 64 -0.37 7.94 2.56
C ILE A 64 0.33 6.93 1.64
N ALA A 65 0.78 5.79 2.20
CA ALA A 65 1.48 4.76 1.44
C ALA A 65 0.61 4.20 0.30
N GLU A 66 -0.66 3.89 0.57
CA GLU A 66 -1.60 3.41 -0.45
C GLU A 66 -1.87 4.44 -1.54
N LYS A 67 -2.03 5.73 -1.18
CA LYS A 67 -2.20 6.81 -2.17
C LYS A 67 -0.96 6.97 -3.05
N LEU A 68 0.24 6.91 -2.47
CA LEU A 68 1.49 6.99 -3.23
C LEU A 68 1.61 5.84 -4.23
N LYS A 69 1.30 4.60 -3.80
CA LYS A 69 1.27 3.43 -4.70
C LYS A 69 0.26 3.60 -5.84
N TYR A 70 -0.95 4.08 -5.54
CA TYR A 70 -1.96 4.37 -6.55
C TYR A 70 -1.46 5.40 -7.58
N TYR A 71 -0.95 6.54 -7.12
CA TYR A 71 -0.44 7.56 -8.04
C TYR A 71 0.74 7.05 -8.87
N TYR A 72 1.65 6.29 -8.27
CA TYR A 72 2.75 5.69 -9.01
C TYR A 72 2.27 4.78 -10.14
N ALA A 73 1.27 3.92 -9.88
CA ALA A 73 0.68 3.06 -10.90
C ALA A 73 0.02 3.87 -12.03
N VAL A 74 -0.75 4.90 -11.68
CA VAL A 74 -1.40 5.82 -12.63
C VAL A 74 -0.36 6.53 -13.52
N TYR A 75 0.67 7.11 -12.94
CA TYR A 75 1.71 7.82 -13.68
C TYR A 75 2.60 6.89 -14.51
N ARG A 76 2.80 5.64 -14.09
CA ARG A 76 3.51 4.62 -14.88
C ARG A 76 2.73 4.14 -16.10
N ILE A 77 1.39 4.04 -15.98
CA ILE A 77 0.52 3.70 -17.11
C ILE A 77 0.49 4.86 -18.12
N GLY A 78 0.83 6.08 -17.69
CA GLY A 78 0.95 7.25 -18.54
C GLY A 78 -0.40 7.91 -18.78
N PRO A 79 -0.46 9.25 -18.86
CA PRO A 79 -1.72 9.98 -19.02
C PRO A 79 -2.50 9.57 -20.28
N HIS A 80 -1.80 9.23 -21.38
CA HIS A 80 -2.45 8.81 -22.62
C HIS A 80 -3.08 7.41 -22.56
N ALA A 81 -2.48 6.43 -21.87
CA ALA A 81 -3.11 5.12 -21.74
C ALA A 81 -4.29 5.18 -20.75
N LEU A 82 -4.24 6.07 -19.76
CA LEU A 82 -5.39 6.37 -18.90
C LEU A 82 -6.52 7.03 -19.69
N GLU A 83 -6.21 8.00 -20.55
CA GLU A 83 -7.20 8.59 -21.47
C GLU A 83 -7.83 7.53 -22.38
N GLU A 84 -7.06 6.57 -22.91
CA GLU A 84 -7.60 5.44 -23.70
C GLU A 84 -8.47 4.51 -22.85
N ILE A 85 -8.05 4.13 -21.65
CA ILE A 85 -8.84 3.29 -20.73
C ILE A 85 -10.12 4.01 -20.31
N PHE A 86 -10.05 5.31 -20.02
CA PHE A 86 -11.22 6.12 -19.66
C PHE A 86 -12.16 6.32 -20.83
N ALA A 87 -11.64 6.53 -22.05
CA ALA A 87 -12.43 6.60 -23.27
C ALA A 87 -13.12 5.27 -23.58
N GLN A 88 -12.43 4.14 -23.42
CA GLN A 88 -13.00 2.79 -23.60
C GLN A 88 -14.10 2.47 -22.57
N ASN A 89 -13.94 2.93 -21.33
CA ASN A 89 -14.90 2.70 -20.25
C ASN A 89 -15.92 3.85 -20.07
N LYS A 90 -15.94 4.83 -20.99
CA LYS A 90 -16.85 6.01 -20.97
C LYS A 90 -16.82 6.81 -19.66
N ILE A 91 -15.68 6.84 -18.99
CA ILE A 91 -15.49 7.60 -17.74
C ILE A 91 -15.04 9.01 -18.09
N ASN A 92 -15.88 10.01 -17.80
CA ASN A 92 -15.59 11.43 -18.08
C ASN A 92 -15.29 12.21 -16.80
N PHE A 93 -14.19 12.96 -16.83
CA PHE A 93 -13.82 13.88 -15.76
C PHE A 93 -14.25 15.30 -16.11
N SER A 94 -15.13 15.89 -15.30
CA SER A 94 -15.46 17.32 -15.38
C SER A 94 -14.94 18.04 -14.16
N ARG A 95 -14.84 19.38 -14.22
CA ARG A 95 -14.54 20.22 -13.04
C ARG A 95 -15.50 20.03 -11.86
N ARG A 96 -16.61 19.30 -12.04
CA ARG A 96 -17.64 19.00 -11.03
C ARG A 96 -17.54 17.59 -10.43
N GLY A 97 -16.60 16.75 -10.87
CA GLY A 97 -16.43 15.38 -10.40
C GLY A 97 -16.36 14.34 -11.54
N VAL A 98 -16.27 13.06 -11.15
CA VAL A 98 -16.18 11.91 -12.07
C VAL A 98 -17.60 11.41 -12.40
N ASN A 99 -17.93 11.33 -13.68
CA ASN A 99 -19.17 10.70 -14.16
C ASN A 99 -18.85 9.48 -15.02
N VAL A 100 -19.55 8.37 -14.78
CA VAL A 100 -19.54 7.18 -15.64
C VAL A 100 -20.75 7.28 -16.57
N VAL A 101 -20.54 7.19 -17.89
CA VAL A 101 -21.59 7.31 -18.93
C VAL A 101 -21.96 5.97 -19.54
#